data_AF-A0A5C1Q6U1-F1
#
_entry.id   AF-A0A5C1Q6U1-F1
#
_cell.length_a   1.000
_cell.length_b   1.000
_cell.length_c   1.000
_cell.angle_alpha   90.00
_cell.angle_beta   90.00
_cell.angle_gamma   90.00
#
_symmetry.space_group_name_H-M   'P 1'
#
loop_
_entity.id
_entity.type
_entity.pdbx_description
1 polymer ?
#
loop_
_entity_poly.entity_id
_entity_poly.type
_entity_poly.pdbx_seq_one_letter_code
_entity_poly.pdbx_strand_id
1 'polypeptide(L)'
;MEGSTGLWMPDSPVVSDQDWFAAFFKRMGSGGTSFQALQPADVEQLRKLFETAAAAPTTEPETLASEAQQQGWPEDAVRYGAIKARRGQAEFRARLLAAYGRRCCISGCRVEALLEATHIRPHAVEPNYDTRNGLLLRADLHTLYDLHLLGVDEFGNVVLSSEVADPYYKQLVTSARRITPPDKSEDRPSEDDRRARMQLFRR
;
A
#
# COMPACT_ATOMS: atom_id res chain seq x y z
N MET A 1 16.13 -37.79 15.55
CA MET A 1 17.41 -37.47 16.20
C MET A 1 17.51 -35.96 16.28
N GLU A 2 17.88 -35.50 17.47
CA GLU A 2 17.91 -34.10 17.89
C GLU A 2 18.86 -33.25 17.04
N GLY A 3 18.59 -31.95 17.02
CA GLY A 3 19.47 -30.92 16.46
C GLY A 3 18.94 -29.54 16.83
N SER A 4 19.34 -29.06 18.00
CA SER A 4 18.90 -27.84 18.68
C SER A 4 19.48 -26.53 18.11
N THR A 5 18.63 -25.50 18.08
CA THR A 5 18.83 -24.05 18.40
C THR A 5 20.18 -23.34 18.18
N GLY A 6 20.11 -22.14 17.56
CA GLY A 6 21.03 -21.03 17.76
C GLY A 6 20.49 -19.70 17.17
N LEU A 7 20.37 -18.67 18.02
CA LEU A 7 19.93 -17.29 17.74
C LEU A 7 21.17 -16.42 17.42
N TRP A 8 21.05 -15.38 16.59
CA TRP A 8 22.09 -14.34 16.47
C TRP A 8 21.46 -12.92 16.38
N MET A 9 21.89 -12.04 17.29
CA MET A 9 21.89 -10.56 17.23
C MET A 9 23.10 -10.11 18.08
N PRO A 10 23.86 -9.03 17.75
CA PRO A 10 23.56 -7.77 18.46
C PRO A 10 23.90 -6.41 17.80
N ASP A 11 24.75 -6.28 16.78
CA ASP A 11 25.24 -4.95 16.38
C ASP A 11 24.93 -4.59 14.93
N SER A 12 23.90 -3.76 14.77
CA SER A 12 23.46 -3.19 13.49
C SER A 12 24.40 -2.07 13.03
N PRO A 13 24.65 -2.01 11.72
CA PRO A 13 24.24 -0.79 11.05
C PRO A 13 23.37 -1.12 9.83
N VAL A 14 22.09 -0.75 9.94
CA VAL A 14 21.35 -0.11 8.85
C VAL A 14 21.30 -0.92 7.53
N VAL A 15 20.39 -1.89 7.44
CA VAL A 15 19.42 -2.12 6.33
C VAL A 15 19.93 -2.07 4.85
N SER A 16 21.22 -2.08 4.55
CA SER A 16 21.68 -1.59 3.24
C SER A 16 22.52 -2.56 2.41
N ASP A 17 23.06 -3.64 2.97
CA ASP A 17 23.88 -4.56 2.21
C ASP A 17 23.33 -6.00 2.27
N GLN A 18 22.41 -6.25 1.32
CA GLN A 18 22.34 -7.45 0.46
C GLN A 18 21.15 -8.44 0.57
N ASP A 19 20.79 -8.90 -0.63
CA ASP A 19 20.07 -10.09 -1.12
C ASP A 19 18.57 -10.37 -0.86
N TRP A 20 17.92 -9.92 0.22
CA TRP A 20 16.54 -10.37 0.50
C TRP A 20 15.42 -9.49 -0.11
N PHE A 21 15.74 -8.27 -0.56
CA PHE A 21 14.82 -7.38 -1.28
C PHE A 21 14.57 -7.88 -2.72
N ALA A 22 15.55 -8.59 -3.30
CA ALA A 22 15.48 -9.28 -4.59
C ALA A 22 14.49 -10.47 -4.59
N ALA A 23 14.07 -10.95 -3.42
CA ALA A 23 13.15 -12.10 -3.31
C ALA A 23 11.66 -11.71 -3.40
N PHE A 24 11.33 -10.42 -3.29
CA PHE A 24 9.97 -9.92 -3.17
C PHE A 24 9.12 -10.20 -4.43
N PHE A 25 9.66 -10.07 -5.65
CA PHE A 25 8.88 -10.29 -6.88
C PHE A 25 9.81 -10.63 -8.08
N LYS A 26 10.03 -11.84 -8.60
CA LYS A 26 9.29 -13.11 -8.53
C LYS A 26 7.78 -12.92 -8.34
N ARG A 27 7.16 -11.89 -8.92
CA ARG A 27 6.77 -11.91 -10.34
C ARG A 27 6.48 -13.36 -10.75
N MET A 28 5.26 -13.77 -10.41
CA MET A 28 4.40 -14.47 -11.35
C MET A 28 4.98 -15.75 -11.97
N GLY A 29 4.68 -16.90 -11.35
CA GLY A 29 4.47 -18.14 -12.10
C GLY A 29 5.67 -19.09 -12.27
N SER A 30 5.60 -20.19 -11.50
CA SER A 30 5.78 -21.60 -11.89
C SER A 30 6.79 -21.97 -12.99
N GLY A 31 7.97 -22.45 -12.60
CA GLY A 31 8.88 -23.21 -13.47
C GLY A 31 10.22 -23.46 -12.78
N GLY A 32 10.71 -24.70 -12.77
CA GLY A 32 11.87 -25.11 -11.97
C GLY A 32 13.24 -24.59 -12.46
N THR A 33 14.26 -25.02 -11.71
CA THR A 33 15.71 -25.04 -12.01
C THR A 33 16.57 -23.79 -11.69
N SER A 34 17.83 -24.12 -11.37
CA SER A 34 19.01 -23.36 -10.92
C SER A 34 19.21 -21.92 -11.43
N PHE A 35 19.73 -21.04 -10.57
CA PHE A 35 20.15 -19.67 -10.93
C PHE A 35 21.68 -19.54 -11.07
N GLN A 36 22.11 -18.78 -12.08
CA GLN A 36 23.51 -18.45 -12.39
C GLN A 36 23.71 -16.93 -12.24
N ALA A 37 24.91 -16.50 -11.81
CA ALA A 37 25.22 -15.09 -11.56
C ALA A 37 25.25 -14.26 -12.86
N LEU A 38 24.68 -13.05 -12.80
CA LEU A 38 24.66 -12.08 -13.92
C LEU A 38 26.07 -11.59 -14.26
N GLN A 39 26.32 -11.35 -15.55
CA GLN A 39 27.62 -10.86 -15.99
C GLN A 39 27.75 -9.35 -15.75
N PRO A 40 28.97 -8.81 -15.53
CA PRO A 40 29.17 -7.41 -15.19
C PRO A 40 28.59 -6.40 -16.21
N ALA A 41 28.48 -6.77 -17.48
CA ALA A 41 27.88 -5.93 -18.51
C ALA A 41 26.36 -5.74 -18.31
N ASP A 42 25.66 -6.76 -17.83
CA ASP A 42 24.22 -6.73 -17.57
C ASP A 42 23.90 -5.83 -16.36
N VAL A 43 24.80 -5.82 -15.36
CA VAL A 43 24.70 -4.96 -14.17
C VAL A 43 24.80 -3.49 -14.54
N GLU A 44 25.71 -3.14 -15.46
CA GLU A 44 25.89 -1.76 -15.92
C GLU A 44 24.72 -1.29 -16.80
N GLN A 45 24.13 -2.17 -17.59
CA GLN A 45 22.90 -1.89 -18.35
C GLN A 45 21.69 -1.69 -17.43
N LEU A 46 21.58 -2.50 -16.38
CA LEU A 46 20.53 -2.37 -15.36
C LEU A 46 20.69 -1.09 -14.52
N ARG A 47 21.92 -0.70 -14.18
CA ARG A 47 22.21 0.55 -13.48
C ARG A 47 21.77 1.77 -14.29
N LYS A 48 22.07 1.80 -15.59
CA LYS A 48 21.61 2.87 -16.49
C LYS A 48 20.09 2.91 -16.61
N LEU A 49 19.43 1.75 -16.68
CA LEU A 49 17.97 1.67 -16.69
C LEU A 49 17.34 2.20 -15.39
N PHE A 50 17.93 1.89 -14.23
CA PHE A 50 17.46 2.37 -12.92
C PHE A 50 17.70 3.86 -12.72
N GLU A 51 18.84 4.41 -13.15
CA GLU A 51 19.09 5.86 -13.11
C GLU A 51 18.13 6.62 -14.02
N THR A 52 17.75 6.02 -15.15
CA THR A 52 16.71 6.56 -16.04
C THR A 52 15.32 6.45 -15.40
N ALA A 53 15.04 5.38 -14.64
CA ALA A 53 13.76 5.16 -13.94
C ALA A 53 13.61 5.96 -12.63
N ALA A 54 14.71 6.29 -11.94
CA ALA A 54 14.73 7.16 -10.77
C ALA A 54 14.65 8.65 -11.16
N ALA A 55 15.06 8.98 -12.39
CA ALA A 55 14.79 10.27 -13.03
C ALA A 55 13.40 10.33 -13.69
N ALA A 56 12.75 9.19 -13.91
CA ALA A 56 11.35 9.13 -14.30
C ALA A 56 10.49 9.40 -13.05
N PRO A 57 9.54 10.34 -13.11
CA PRO A 57 8.75 10.65 -11.93
C PRO A 57 7.87 9.45 -11.58
N THR A 58 7.84 9.18 -10.27
CA THR A 58 7.00 8.17 -9.61
C THR A 58 5.63 8.09 -10.27
N THR A 59 5.38 6.95 -10.91
CA THR A 59 4.14 6.65 -11.63
C THR A 59 2.95 6.73 -10.70
N GLU A 60 2.25 7.86 -10.74
CA GLU A 60 0.84 8.15 -10.39
C GLU A 60 0.51 9.66 -10.61
N PRO A 61 1.17 10.35 -11.56
CA PRO A 61 0.46 11.33 -12.39
C PRO A 61 0.79 11.25 -13.90
N GLU A 62 1.84 10.53 -14.30
CA GLU A 62 2.30 10.49 -15.69
C GLU A 62 1.52 9.53 -16.59
N THR A 63 1.03 8.41 -16.06
CA THR A 63 0.18 7.46 -16.80
C THR A 63 -1.12 8.13 -17.23
N LEU A 64 -1.79 8.81 -16.29
CA LEU A 64 -2.98 9.64 -16.56
C LEU A 64 -2.69 10.78 -17.53
N ALA A 65 -1.50 11.38 -17.46
CA ALA A 65 -1.10 12.44 -18.38
C ALA A 65 -0.88 11.92 -19.81
N SER A 66 -0.29 10.73 -19.95
CA SER A 66 -0.05 10.09 -21.24
C SER A 66 -1.34 9.62 -21.91
N GLU A 67 -2.29 9.09 -21.14
CA GLU A 67 -3.62 8.68 -21.63
C GLU A 67 -4.48 9.88 -22.02
N ALA A 68 -4.44 10.97 -21.24
CA ALA A 68 -5.16 12.20 -21.55
C ALA A 68 -4.58 12.93 -22.79
N GLN A 69 -3.26 12.90 -23.00
CA GLN A 69 -2.62 13.40 -24.23
C GLN A 69 -3.01 12.56 -25.45
N GLN A 70 -3.10 11.24 -25.34
CA GLN A 70 -3.61 10.38 -26.43
C GLN A 70 -5.08 10.66 -26.76
N GLN A 71 -5.87 11.14 -25.80
CA GLN A 71 -7.26 11.58 -26.01
C GLN A 71 -7.39 13.04 -26.48
N GLY A 72 -6.28 13.72 -26.80
CA GLY A 72 -6.29 15.07 -27.36
C GLY A 72 -6.64 16.18 -26.36
N TRP A 73 -6.49 15.94 -25.06
CA TRP A 73 -6.68 16.99 -24.06
C TRP A 73 -5.56 18.04 -24.15
N PRO A 74 -5.87 19.34 -23.98
CA PRO A 74 -4.85 20.39 -23.98
C PRO A 74 -3.77 20.10 -22.93
N GLU A 75 -2.48 20.26 -23.28
CA GLU A 75 -1.37 20.00 -22.36
C GLU A 75 -1.53 20.70 -21.01
N ASP A 76 -2.05 21.93 -21.02
CA ASP A 76 -2.27 22.69 -19.79
C ASP A 76 -3.38 22.10 -18.91
N ALA A 77 -4.40 21.49 -19.50
CA ALA A 77 -5.45 20.77 -18.76
C ALA A 77 -4.89 19.50 -18.12
N VAL A 78 -4.02 18.78 -18.84
CA VAL A 78 -3.32 17.59 -18.34
C VAL A 78 -2.38 17.95 -17.19
N ARG A 79 -1.52 18.97 -17.38
CA ARG A 79 -0.62 19.49 -16.33
C ARG A 79 -1.40 19.94 -15.10
N TYR A 80 -2.49 20.69 -15.29
CA TYR A 80 -3.31 21.18 -14.20
C TYR A 80 -4.00 20.04 -13.43
N GLY A 81 -4.51 19.03 -14.13
CA GLY A 81 -5.08 17.82 -13.53
C GLY A 81 -4.07 17.06 -12.66
N ALA A 82 -2.85 16.83 -13.17
CA ALA A 82 -1.78 16.18 -12.42
C ALA A 82 -1.39 16.96 -11.15
N ILE A 83 -1.27 18.29 -11.25
CA ILE A 83 -0.98 19.16 -10.09
C ILE A 83 -2.09 19.06 -9.04
N LYS A 84 -3.36 19.10 -9.47
CA LYS A 84 -4.52 19.00 -8.59
C LYS A 84 -4.59 17.64 -7.90
N ALA A 85 -4.35 16.55 -8.63
CA ALA A 85 -4.33 15.19 -8.06
C ALA A 85 -3.23 15.04 -6.98
N ARG A 86 -2.01 15.49 -7.28
CA ARG A 86 -0.89 15.45 -6.32
C ARG A 86 -1.20 16.24 -5.05
N ARG A 87 -1.75 17.45 -5.17
CA ARG A 87 -2.14 18.27 -4.03
C ARG A 87 -3.28 17.63 -3.24
N GLY A 88 -4.31 17.13 -3.93
CA GLY A 88 -5.46 16.47 -3.31
C GLY A 88 -5.06 15.24 -2.49
N GLN A 89 -4.17 14.40 -3.01
CA GLN A 89 -3.63 13.23 -2.28
C GLN A 89 -2.83 13.63 -1.04
N ALA A 90 -1.99 14.65 -1.14
CA ALA A 90 -1.20 15.14 0.01
C ALA A 90 -2.10 15.73 1.10
N GLU A 91 -3.09 16.54 0.73
CA GLU A 91 -4.07 17.12 1.66
C GLU A 91 -4.98 16.06 2.28
N PHE A 92 -5.41 15.07 1.50
CA PHE A 92 -6.19 13.93 1.98
C PHE A 92 -5.41 13.14 3.04
N ARG A 93 -4.14 12.81 2.76
CA ARG A 93 -3.25 12.17 3.72
C ARG A 93 -3.11 12.99 5.00
N ALA A 94 -2.87 14.29 4.88
CA ALA A 94 -2.72 15.16 6.05
C ALA A 94 -3.98 15.18 6.92
N ARG A 95 -5.17 15.24 6.30
CA ARG A 95 -6.45 15.18 7.01
C ARG A 95 -6.69 13.84 7.71
N LEU A 96 -6.38 12.71 7.05
CA LEU A 96 -6.49 11.39 7.70
C LEU A 96 -5.50 11.21 8.85
N LEU A 97 -4.26 11.69 8.70
CA LEU A 97 -3.28 11.69 9.80
C LEU A 97 -3.81 12.45 11.02
N ALA A 98 -4.45 13.61 10.81
CA ALA A 98 -5.08 14.36 11.88
C ALA A 98 -6.29 13.62 12.48
N ALA A 99 -7.22 13.15 11.64
CA ALA A 99 -8.46 12.50 12.06
C ALA A 99 -8.22 11.23 12.90
N TYR A 100 -7.23 10.42 12.53
CA TYR A 100 -6.90 9.18 13.23
C TYR A 100 -5.88 9.38 14.38
N GLY A 101 -5.42 10.61 14.62
CA GLY A 101 -4.39 10.89 15.62
C GLY A 101 -3.08 10.15 15.33
N ARG A 102 -2.67 10.15 14.05
CA ARG A 102 -1.43 9.55 13.53
C ARG A 102 -1.27 8.09 13.92
N ARG A 103 -2.35 7.32 13.78
CA ARG A 103 -2.42 5.93 14.21
C ARG A 103 -3.13 5.07 13.18
N CYS A 104 -2.53 3.93 12.82
CA CYS A 104 -3.20 2.93 12.00
C CYS A 104 -4.49 2.46 12.69
N CYS A 105 -5.61 2.46 11.96
CA CYS A 105 -6.91 2.12 12.54
C CYS A 105 -7.06 0.62 12.88
N ILE A 106 -6.20 -0.26 12.36
CA ILE A 106 -6.21 -1.70 12.65
C ILE A 106 -5.12 -2.07 13.66
N SER A 107 -3.86 -1.78 13.34
CA SER A 107 -2.72 -2.23 14.16
C SER A 107 -2.40 -1.32 15.35
N GLY A 108 -2.93 -0.09 15.37
CA GLY A 108 -2.53 0.91 16.35
C GLY A 108 -1.12 1.47 16.16
N CYS A 109 -0.39 1.08 15.08
CA CYS A 109 0.94 1.61 14.77
C CYS A 109 0.92 3.14 14.68
N ARG A 110 1.92 3.80 15.29
CA ARG A 110 2.08 5.27 15.29
C ARG A 110 3.32 5.77 14.53
N VAL A 111 4.05 4.85 13.88
CA VAL A 111 5.21 5.21 13.06
C VAL A 111 4.69 5.84 11.77
N GLU A 112 4.65 7.17 11.72
CA GLU A 112 4.03 7.92 10.61
C GLU A 112 4.59 7.58 9.23
N ALA A 113 5.89 7.26 9.15
CA ALA A 113 6.55 6.83 7.92
C ALA A 113 5.98 5.53 7.35
N LEU A 114 5.33 4.70 8.18
CA LEU A 114 4.66 3.46 7.77
C LEU A 114 3.16 3.64 7.56
N LEU A 115 2.60 4.82 7.85
CA LEU A 115 1.17 5.07 7.72
C LEU A 115 0.86 5.55 6.30
N GLU A 116 -0.25 5.07 5.76
CA GLU A 116 -0.71 5.36 4.40
C GLU A 116 -2.20 5.69 4.40
N ALA A 117 -2.57 6.62 3.52
CA ALA A 117 -3.94 7.03 3.29
C ALA A 117 -4.56 6.12 2.25
N THR A 118 -5.54 5.32 2.67
CA THR A 118 -6.20 4.32 1.84
C THR A 118 -7.60 4.79 1.51
N HIS A 119 -7.98 4.74 0.24
CA HIS A 119 -9.36 5.02 -0.16
C HIS A 119 -10.23 3.77 -0.01
N ILE A 120 -11.45 3.93 0.49
CA ILE A 120 -12.43 2.84 0.59
C ILE A 120 -13.01 2.58 -0.81
N ARG A 121 -13.54 3.62 -1.45
CA ARG A 121 -13.86 3.61 -2.88
C ARG A 121 -12.66 4.11 -3.67
N PRO A 122 -12.15 3.32 -4.65
CA PRO A 122 -11.01 3.72 -5.45
C PRO A 122 -11.23 5.08 -6.11
N HIS A 123 -10.21 5.92 -6.02
CA HIS A 123 -10.16 7.23 -6.66
C HIS A 123 -10.34 7.15 -8.19
N ALA A 124 -10.01 6.01 -8.81
CA ALA A 124 -10.21 5.77 -10.24
C ALA A 124 -11.68 5.79 -10.68
N VAL A 125 -12.63 5.56 -9.76
CA VAL A 125 -14.07 5.62 -10.05
C VAL A 125 -14.57 7.06 -9.94
N GLU A 126 -14.17 7.77 -8.89
CA GLU A 126 -14.54 9.17 -8.67
C GLU A 126 -13.50 9.85 -7.75
N PRO A 127 -12.97 11.04 -8.10
CA PRO A 127 -12.09 11.80 -7.23
C PRO A 127 -12.82 12.23 -5.94
N ASN A 128 -12.64 11.45 -4.87
CA ASN A 128 -13.27 11.71 -3.58
C ASN A 128 -12.23 11.71 -2.46
N TYR A 129 -11.81 12.93 -2.10
CA TYR A 129 -10.90 13.19 -0.99
C TYR A 129 -11.63 13.41 0.35
N ASP A 130 -12.90 13.04 0.50
CA ASP A 130 -13.58 13.11 1.80
C ASP A 130 -12.91 12.13 2.79
N THR A 131 -12.69 12.57 4.04
CA THR A 131 -12.11 11.71 5.09
C THR A 131 -12.96 10.48 5.36
N ARG A 132 -14.28 10.56 5.13
CA ARG A 132 -15.22 9.43 5.21
C ARG A 132 -14.94 8.35 4.16
N ASN A 133 -14.28 8.69 3.05
CA ASN A 133 -13.81 7.72 2.06
C ASN A 133 -12.41 7.18 2.40
N GLY A 134 -11.88 7.46 3.60
CA GLY A 134 -10.50 7.18 3.96
C GLY A 134 -10.32 6.29 5.19
N LEU A 135 -9.34 5.40 5.10
CA LEU A 135 -8.74 4.68 6.23
C LEU A 135 -7.27 5.08 6.33
N LEU A 136 -6.75 5.18 7.55
CA LEU A 136 -5.31 5.32 7.79
C LEU A 136 -4.74 3.96 8.19
N LEU A 137 -3.96 3.36 7.30
CA LEU A 137 -3.45 2.00 7.44
C LEU A 137 -1.93 1.98 7.53
N ARG A 138 -1.37 0.89 8.05
CA ARG A 138 0.05 0.59 7.90
C ARG A 138 0.28 0.05 6.47
N ALA A 139 1.42 0.33 5.85
CA ALA A 139 1.67 0.04 4.43
C ALA A 139 1.40 -1.41 4.00
N ASP A 140 1.74 -2.39 4.84
CA ASP A 140 1.44 -3.81 4.60
C ASP A 140 -0.08 -4.10 4.62
N LEU A 141 -0.80 -3.54 5.60
CA LEU A 141 -2.25 -3.68 5.72
C LEU A 141 -2.99 -2.94 4.59
N HIS A 142 -2.46 -1.80 4.14
CA HIS A 142 -2.95 -1.10 2.97
C HIS A 142 -2.85 -2.00 1.73
N THR A 143 -1.68 -2.60 1.51
CA THR A 143 -1.47 -3.54 0.40
C THR A 143 -2.45 -4.71 0.45
N LEU A 144 -2.65 -5.32 1.63
CA LEU A 144 -3.64 -6.40 1.78
C LEU A 144 -5.08 -5.93 1.52
N TYR A 145 -5.41 -4.70 1.90
CA TYR A 145 -6.74 -4.11 1.67
C TYR A 145 -7.02 -3.88 0.18
N ASP A 146 -6.04 -3.38 -0.55
CA ASP A 146 -6.14 -3.15 -1.99
C ASP A 146 -6.18 -4.45 -2.80
N LEU A 147 -5.47 -5.48 -2.33
CA LEU A 147 -5.53 -6.83 -2.90
C LEU A 147 -6.81 -7.60 -2.53
N HIS A 148 -7.72 -6.99 -1.77
CA HIS A 148 -8.96 -7.60 -1.26
C HIS A 148 -8.73 -8.82 -0.36
N LEU A 149 -7.54 -8.93 0.24
CA LEU A 149 -7.15 -9.97 1.19
C LEU A 149 -7.44 -9.56 2.64
N LEU A 150 -7.62 -8.26 2.88
CA LEU A 150 -8.08 -7.69 4.14
C LEU A 150 -9.34 -6.86 3.85
N GLY A 151 -10.38 -7.06 4.65
CA GLY A 151 -11.66 -6.36 4.53
C GLY A 151 -12.04 -5.65 5.82
N VAL A 152 -12.85 -4.61 5.68
CA VAL A 152 -13.53 -3.95 6.81
C VAL A 152 -15.00 -3.87 6.46
N ASP A 153 -15.86 -4.54 7.22
CA ASP A 153 -17.31 -4.54 6.96
C ASP A 153 -17.99 -3.23 7.39
N GLU A 154 -19.31 -3.10 7.17
CA GLU A 154 -20.07 -1.90 7.54
C GLU A 154 -20.02 -1.61 9.06
N PHE A 155 -19.94 -2.65 9.89
CA PHE A 155 -19.88 -2.54 11.35
C PHE A 155 -18.47 -2.25 11.87
N GLY A 156 -17.48 -2.26 10.98
CA GLY A 156 -16.08 -2.00 11.29
C GLY A 156 -15.32 -3.24 11.73
N ASN A 157 -15.87 -4.44 11.56
CA ASN A 157 -15.12 -5.67 11.82
C ASN A 157 -14.04 -5.85 10.75
N VAL A 158 -12.86 -6.26 11.20
CA VAL A 158 -11.73 -6.55 10.31
C VAL A 158 -11.78 -8.02 9.94
N VAL A 159 -11.78 -8.31 8.64
CA VAL A 159 -11.86 -9.66 8.09
C VAL A 159 -10.59 -9.95 7.30
N LEU A 160 -10.01 -11.13 7.48
CA LEU A 160 -8.83 -11.57 6.75
C LEU A 160 -9.20 -12.74 5.85
N SER A 161 -8.73 -12.71 4.61
CA SER A 161 -8.90 -13.79 3.64
C SER A 161 -8.24 -15.07 4.13
N SER A 162 -8.86 -16.21 3.83
CA SER A 162 -8.27 -17.53 4.09
C SER A 162 -6.95 -17.76 3.33
N GLU A 163 -6.69 -16.98 2.27
CA GLU A 163 -5.45 -17.00 1.50
C GLU A 163 -4.24 -16.45 2.30
N VAL A 164 -4.47 -15.59 3.30
CA VAL A 164 -3.40 -15.06 4.16
C VAL A 164 -3.13 -16.06 5.29
N ALA A 165 -2.25 -17.03 5.03
CA ALA A 165 -1.97 -18.12 5.96
C ALA A 165 -1.10 -17.71 7.17
N ASP A 166 -0.37 -16.60 7.06
CA ASP A 166 0.64 -16.16 8.04
C ASP A 166 0.01 -15.91 9.43
N PRO A 167 0.54 -16.56 10.49
CA PRO A 167 0.04 -16.42 11.86
C PRO A 167 0.06 -14.97 12.38
N TYR A 168 1.01 -14.14 11.95
CA TYR A 168 1.14 -12.76 12.37
C TYR A 168 -0.12 -11.96 12.03
N TYR A 169 -0.57 -12.02 10.77
CA TYR A 169 -1.75 -11.28 10.34
C TYR A 169 -3.04 -11.85 10.95
N LYS A 170 -3.12 -13.17 11.13
CA LYS A 170 -4.26 -13.82 11.81
C LYS A 170 -4.39 -13.35 13.26
N GLN A 171 -3.27 -13.33 13.99
CA GLN A 171 -3.24 -12.85 15.37
C GLN A 171 -3.55 -11.35 15.43
N LEU A 172 -3.00 -10.56 14.52
CA LEU A 172 -3.25 -9.12 14.44
C LEU A 172 -4.74 -8.82 14.24
N VAL A 173 -5.38 -9.46 13.26
CA VAL A 173 -6.82 -9.24 12.97
C VAL A 173 -7.70 -9.77 14.10
N THR A 174 -7.33 -10.90 14.72
CA THR A 174 -8.04 -11.44 15.87
C THR A 174 -7.94 -10.52 17.09
N SER A 175 -6.78 -9.90 17.31
CA SER A 175 -6.55 -8.97 18.43
C SER A 175 -7.24 -7.63 18.22
N ALA A 176 -7.16 -7.08 17.01
CA ALA A 176 -7.83 -5.83 16.67
C ALA A 176 -9.36 -5.99 16.69
N ARG A 177 -9.86 -7.05 16.04
CA ARG A 177 -11.28 -7.43 15.83
C ARG A 177 -12.12 -6.39 15.08
N ARG A 178 -11.95 -5.10 15.37
CA ARG A 178 -12.61 -3.95 14.74
C ARG A 178 -11.62 -2.82 14.52
N ILE A 179 -11.91 -1.97 13.54
CA ILE A 179 -11.16 -0.72 13.35
C ILE A 179 -11.38 0.23 14.52
N THR A 180 -10.35 1.00 14.86
CA THR A 180 -10.46 2.17 15.73
C THR A 180 -10.84 3.38 14.86
N PRO A 181 -12.07 3.92 14.99
CA PRO A 181 -12.51 5.05 14.18
C PRO A 181 -11.87 6.37 14.65
N PRO A 182 -11.94 7.42 13.82
CA PRO A 182 -11.68 8.80 14.25
C PRO A 182 -12.59 9.23 15.41
N ASP A 183 -12.08 10.13 16.25
CA ASP A 183 -12.84 10.67 17.40
C ASP A 183 -14.04 11.48 16.93
N LYS A 184 -13.84 12.28 15.88
CA LYS A 184 -14.91 13.07 15.26
C LYS A 184 -15.79 12.19 14.40
N SER A 185 -17.11 12.31 14.59
CA SER A 185 -18.10 11.55 13.83
C SER A 185 -18.12 11.91 12.34
N GLU A 186 -17.79 13.16 12.00
CA GLU A 186 -17.75 13.64 10.61
C GLU A 186 -16.66 12.95 9.78
N ASP A 187 -15.55 12.56 10.41
CA ASP A 187 -14.42 11.87 9.77
C ASP A 187 -14.58 10.34 9.75
N ARG A 188 -15.66 9.79 10.33
CA ARG A 188 -15.82 8.33 10.41
C ARG A 188 -16.03 7.71 9.03
N PRO A 189 -15.36 6.57 8.75
CA PRO A 189 -15.43 5.94 7.44
C PRO A 189 -16.85 5.50 7.10
N SER A 190 -17.29 5.84 5.90
CA SER A 190 -18.63 5.55 5.38
C SER A 190 -18.95 4.06 5.49
N GLU A 191 -20.10 3.74 6.08
CA GLU A 191 -20.60 2.37 6.22
C GLU A 191 -20.97 1.78 4.86
N ASP A 192 -21.64 2.56 4.01
CA ASP A 192 -22.07 2.14 2.68
C ASP A 192 -20.87 1.88 1.76
N ASP A 193 -19.82 2.70 1.85
CA ASP A 193 -18.61 2.54 1.05
C ASP A 193 -17.88 1.25 1.44
N ARG A 194 -17.79 0.96 2.74
CA ARG A 194 -17.20 -0.28 3.25
C ARG A 194 -18.04 -1.50 2.85
N ARG A 195 -19.36 -1.41 2.98
CA ARG A 195 -20.31 -2.44 2.52
C ARG A 195 -20.10 -2.74 1.03
N ALA A 196 -19.99 -1.72 0.19
CA ALA A 196 -19.75 -1.88 -1.24
C ALA A 196 -18.37 -2.49 -1.52
N ARG A 197 -17.31 -2.00 -0.86
CA ARG A 197 -15.94 -2.53 -1.01
C ARG A 197 -15.83 -4.00 -0.59
N MET A 198 -16.60 -4.42 0.41
CA MET A 198 -16.66 -5.82 0.85
C MET A 198 -17.20 -6.80 -0.21
N GLN A 199 -17.89 -6.32 -1.26
CA GLN A 199 -18.31 -7.19 -2.37
C GLN A 199 -17.13 -7.69 -3.20
N LEU A 200 -15.98 -7.01 -3.16
CA LEU A 200 -14.74 -7.39 -3.83
C LEU A 200 -13.86 -8.31 -2.96
N PHE A 201 -14.21 -8.52 -1.69
CA PHE A 201 -13.39 -9.25 -0.72
C PHE A 201 -13.22 -10.73 -1.10
N ARG A 202 -11.97 -11.20 -1.07
CA ARG A 202 -11.60 -12.59 -1.37
C ARG A 202 -11.69 -13.42 -0.10
N ARG A 203 -12.70 -14.28 -0.01
CA ARG A 203 -12.93 -15.16 1.16
C ARG A 203 -11.82 -16.20 1.30
#